data_AF-A0A9D8H485-F1
#
_entry.id   AF-A0A9D8H485-F1
#
_cell.length_a   1.000
_cell.length_b   1.000
_cell.length_c   1.000
_cell.angle_alpha   90.00
_cell.angle_beta   90.00
_cell.angle_gamma   90.00
#
_symmetry.space_group_name_H-M   'P 1'
#
loop_
_entity.id
_entity.type
_entity.pdbx_description
1 polymer ?
#
loop_
_entity_poly.entity_id
_entity_poly.type
_entity_poly.pdbx_seq_one_letter_code
_entity_poly.pdbx_strand_id
1 'polypeptide(L)'
;MTSSLPAEAREAFSRFVTCEYTTVGARQQPITWPVTPYYSDGGPTIDVTTGLGYPKKADDAKRHPSVSLLFSDPTGSGLEQPAQVLVQGTAEVDDVDLERNADRYFRESAEKLPATKKMHPPKPIRRMFGWYYTRIYVYVRPERVLIWRHGDVGAEPEVHDAHMEEVRSGHSEEPPEEHGDPAPGATAWDERMDALGRDNDTAAVSWLGPDGFPLSTRLPIEVDPATREIRLTREPTGLPLTPGRSCLAVHRHAPDFTWQRNFQVRGNLERDARGWKLAPRKLVGGIELPEGVAGRYKSFLSRTIPYRRRAKRRLRERAR
;
A
#
# COMPACT_ATOMS: atom_id res chain seq x y z
N MET A 1 -5.62 -18.75 10.33
CA MET A 1 -6.49 -17.74 11.00
C MET A 1 -5.56 -16.82 11.77
N THR A 2 -5.79 -15.52 11.76
CA THR A 2 -4.85 -14.56 12.40
C THR A 2 -4.79 -14.69 13.92
N SER A 3 -5.71 -15.44 14.54
CA SER A 3 -5.78 -15.66 16.00
C SER A 3 -4.51 -16.23 16.63
N SER A 4 -3.68 -16.93 15.86
CA SER A 4 -2.39 -17.49 16.33
C SER A 4 -1.22 -16.50 16.22
N LEU A 5 -1.42 -15.34 15.58
CA LEU A 5 -0.36 -14.35 15.43
C LEU A 5 -0.10 -13.61 16.76
N PRO A 6 1.15 -13.15 16.98
CA PRO A 6 1.50 -12.32 18.13
C PRO A 6 0.56 -11.12 18.31
N ALA A 7 0.35 -10.71 19.56
CA ALA A 7 -0.53 -9.59 19.90
C ALA A 7 -0.13 -8.31 19.16
N GLU A 8 1.16 -8.00 19.07
CA GLU A 8 1.68 -6.83 18.36
C GLU A 8 1.30 -6.77 16.87
N ALA A 9 1.22 -7.92 16.19
CA ALA A 9 0.74 -7.98 14.81
C ALA A 9 -0.77 -7.66 14.73
N ARG A 10 -1.58 -8.27 15.60
CA ARG A 10 -3.03 -8.04 15.64
C ARG A 10 -3.38 -6.61 16.08
N GLU A 11 -2.57 -6.03 16.96
CA GLU A 11 -2.63 -4.61 17.33
C GLU A 11 -2.31 -3.72 16.14
N ALA A 12 -1.26 -4.01 15.36
CA ALA A 12 -0.96 -3.26 14.16
C ALA A 12 -2.15 -3.27 13.17
N PHE A 13 -2.73 -4.45 12.92
CA PHE A 13 -3.87 -4.62 12.00
C PHE A 13 -5.11 -3.83 12.45
N SER A 14 -5.39 -3.84 13.75
CA SER A 14 -6.57 -3.21 14.33
C SER A 14 -6.40 -1.70 14.58
N ARG A 15 -5.20 -1.23 14.93
CA ARG A 15 -4.97 0.15 15.40
C ARG A 15 -4.43 1.08 14.34
N PHE A 16 -3.60 0.61 13.40
CA PHE A 16 -3.06 1.51 12.39
C PHE A 16 -4.18 2.09 11.52
N VAL A 17 -4.09 3.40 11.28
CA VAL A 17 -5.04 4.15 10.45
C VAL A 17 -4.83 3.80 8.97
N THR A 18 -3.58 3.57 8.58
CA THR A 18 -3.18 3.19 7.23
C THR A 18 -2.24 1.99 7.24
N CYS A 19 -2.25 1.26 6.14
CA CYS A 19 -1.20 0.32 5.76
C CYS A 19 -0.84 0.57 4.30
N GLU A 20 0.37 0.23 3.89
CA GLU A 20 0.78 0.28 2.50
C GLU A 20 0.44 -1.06 1.82
N TYR A 21 -0.51 -1.02 0.88
CA TYR A 21 -0.93 -2.18 0.11
C TYR A 21 -0.19 -2.24 -1.23
N THR A 22 0.57 -3.31 -1.43
CA THR A 22 1.39 -3.54 -2.62
C THR A 22 0.77 -4.62 -3.50
N THR A 23 0.47 -4.26 -4.75
CA THR A 23 0.00 -5.17 -5.80
C THR A 23 1.04 -5.32 -6.90
N VAL A 24 0.99 -6.42 -7.63
CA VAL A 24 1.86 -6.65 -8.79
C VAL A 24 1.17 -6.22 -10.08
N GLY A 25 1.74 -5.22 -10.72
CA GLY A 25 1.24 -4.72 -11.99
C GLY A 25 1.57 -5.65 -13.16
N ALA A 26 0.89 -5.43 -14.28
CA ALA A 26 0.99 -6.20 -15.52
C ALA A 26 2.40 -6.48 -16.10
N ARG A 27 3.41 -5.72 -15.68
CA ARG A 27 4.81 -5.83 -16.12
C ARG A 27 5.72 -6.24 -14.96
N GLN A 28 5.20 -7.02 -14.01
CA GLN A 28 5.90 -7.39 -12.77
C GLN A 28 6.40 -6.18 -11.96
N GLN A 29 5.73 -5.03 -12.12
CA GLN A 29 6.06 -3.82 -11.39
C GLN A 29 5.27 -3.85 -10.07
N PRO A 30 5.91 -3.89 -8.90
CA PRO A 30 5.21 -3.67 -7.62
C PRO A 30 4.65 -2.24 -7.59
N ILE A 31 3.48 -2.07 -6.99
CA ILE A 31 2.78 -0.79 -6.91
C ILE A 31 2.13 -0.66 -5.54
N THR A 32 2.60 0.33 -4.78
CA THR A 32 2.30 0.47 -3.36
C THR A 32 1.41 1.66 -3.10
N TRP A 33 0.34 1.47 -2.35
CA TRP A 33 -0.64 2.52 -2.06
C TRP A 33 -0.97 2.55 -0.56
N PRO A 34 -0.98 3.72 0.08
CA PRO A 34 -1.58 3.84 1.40
C PRO A 34 -3.09 3.58 1.30
N VAL A 35 -3.59 2.68 2.14
CA VAL A 35 -5.01 2.33 2.26
C VAL A 35 -5.37 2.19 3.73
N THR A 36 -6.65 2.30 4.04
CA THR A 36 -7.15 1.98 5.39
C THR A 36 -7.43 0.48 5.48
N PRO A 37 -6.81 -0.25 6.41
CA PRO A 37 -7.11 -1.66 6.66
C PRO A 37 -8.37 -1.82 7.51
N TYR A 38 -9.14 -2.86 7.22
CA TYR A 38 -10.30 -3.31 8.00
C TYR A 38 -10.02 -4.73 8.50
N TYR A 39 -10.04 -4.91 9.81
CA TYR A 39 -9.63 -6.14 10.45
C TYR A 39 -10.53 -6.42 11.65
N SER A 40 -10.97 -7.67 11.75
CA SER A 40 -11.65 -8.20 12.94
C SER A 40 -10.67 -9.12 13.66
N ASP A 41 -10.51 -8.94 14.97
CA ASP A 41 -9.51 -9.70 15.72
C ASP A 41 -9.73 -11.22 15.61
N GLY A 42 -8.67 -11.94 15.24
CA GLY A 42 -8.70 -13.38 15.00
C GLY A 42 -9.32 -13.80 13.66
N GLY A 43 -9.76 -12.84 12.84
CA GLY A 43 -10.38 -13.07 11.54
C GLY A 43 -9.46 -13.79 10.54
N PRO A 44 -10.02 -14.36 9.46
CA PRO A 44 -9.24 -15.07 8.46
C PRO A 44 -8.44 -14.14 7.55
N THR A 45 -8.82 -12.87 7.45
CA THR A 45 -8.29 -11.92 6.47
C THR A 45 -8.07 -10.54 7.07
N ILE A 46 -7.22 -9.78 6.39
CA ILE A 46 -7.07 -8.34 6.57
C ILE A 46 -7.60 -7.69 5.30
N ASP A 47 -8.64 -6.88 5.43
CA ASP A 47 -9.40 -6.40 4.28
C ASP A 47 -8.95 -4.99 3.91
N VAL A 48 -8.83 -4.74 2.61
CA VAL A 48 -8.63 -3.39 2.07
C VAL A 48 -9.68 -3.10 1.00
N THR A 49 -9.85 -1.82 0.66
CA THR A 49 -10.85 -1.44 -0.35
C THR A 49 -10.26 -0.53 -1.42
N THR A 50 -10.85 -0.58 -2.62
CA THR A 50 -10.59 0.38 -3.67
C THR A 50 -11.89 0.91 -4.26
N GLY A 51 -11.89 2.18 -4.69
CA GLY A 51 -13.06 2.78 -5.31
C GLY A 51 -13.27 2.24 -6.72
N LEU A 52 -14.52 2.02 -7.11
CA LEU A 52 -14.90 1.55 -8.45
C LEU A 52 -14.35 2.44 -9.58
N GLY A 53 -14.18 3.75 -9.32
CA GLY A 53 -13.63 4.71 -10.27
C GLY A 53 -12.11 4.59 -10.50
N TYR A 54 -11.38 3.99 -9.57
CA TYR A 54 -9.91 3.81 -9.64
C TYR A 54 -9.49 2.40 -9.19
N PRO A 55 -9.96 1.37 -9.92
CA PRO A 55 -9.98 -0.02 -9.48
C PRO A 55 -8.65 -0.76 -9.66
N LYS A 56 -7.58 -0.05 -10.02
CA LYS A 56 -6.30 -0.66 -10.41
C LYS A 56 -5.78 -1.68 -9.39
N LYS A 57 -5.95 -1.41 -8.09
CA LYS A 57 -5.60 -2.32 -7.00
C LYS A 57 -6.29 -3.67 -7.11
N ALA A 58 -7.60 -3.66 -7.36
CA ALA A 58 -8.42 -4.85 -7.52
C ALA A 58 -8.11 -5.58 -8.83
N ASP A 59 -7.90 -4.83 -9.92
CA ASP A 59 -7.57 -5.45 -11.21
C ASP A 59 -6.18 -6.12 -11.18
N ASP A 60 -5.20 -5.47 -10.55
CA ASP A 60 -3.86 -6.03 -10.35
C ASP A 60 -3.94 -7.29 -9.47
N ALA A 61 -4.67 -7.24 -8.35
CA ALA A 61 -4.87 -8.39 -7.45
C ALA A 61 -5.61 -9.57 -8.09
N LYS A 62 -6.58 -9.32 -8.97
CA LYS A 62 -7.24 -10.38 -9.76
C LYS A 62 -6.29 -11.07 -10.74
N ARG A 63 -5.32 -10.32 -11.27
CA ARG A 63 -4.34 -10.85 -12.21
C ARG A 63 -3.19 -11.56 -11.50
N HIS A 64 -2.78 -11.05 -10.35
CA HIS A 64 -1.67 -11.56 -9.55
C HIS A 64 -2.08 -11.51 -8.07
N PRO A 65 -2.58 -12.64 -7.52
CA PRO A 65 -3.18 -12.64 -6.20
C PRO A 65 -2.16 -12.54 -5.06
N SER A 66 -0.88 -12.82 -5.30
CA SER A 66 0.18 -12.57 -4.32
C SER A 66 0.38 -11.06 -4.11
N VAL A 67 0.13 -10.61 -2.89
CA VAL A 67 0.14 -9.20 -2.49
C VAL A 67 0.84 -9.03 -1.16
N SER A 68 1.07 -7.78 -0.74
CA SER A 68 1.46 -7.51 0.64
C SER A 68 0.82 -6.27 1.25
N LEU A 69 0.71 -6.29 2.58
CA LEU A 69 0.29 -5.19 3.44
C LEU A 69 1.42 -4.86 4.39
N LEU A 70 1.93 -3.64 4.33
CA LEU A 70 2.91 -3.14 5.28
C LEU A 70 2.22 -2.22 6.29
N PHE A 71 2.44 -2.46 7.57
CA PHE A 71 2.02 -1.62 8.68
C PHE A 71 3.27 -0.94 9.21
N SER A 72 3.54 0.29 8.74
CA SER A 72 4.80 0.98 9.04
C SER A 72 4.69 2.44 9.47
N ASP A 73 3.55 3.09 9.25
CA ASP A 73 3.28 4.45 9.74
C ASP A 73 2.32 4.38 10.94
N PRO A 74 2.80 4.54 12.18
CA PRO A 74 1.97 4.41 13.36
C PRO A 74 1.13 5.65 13.66
N THR A 75 1.18 6.68 12.82
CA THR A 75 0.45 7.94 13.03
C THR A 75 -1.04 7.65 13.29
N GLY A 76 -1.56 8.12 14.42
CA GLY A 76 -2.96 7.92 14.81
C GLY A 76 -3.32 6.52 15.33
N SER A 77 -2.37 5.60 15.45
CA SER A 77 -2.62 4.26 16.01
C SER A 77 -2.85 4.26 17.53
N GLY A 78 -2.26 5.23 18.24
CA GLY A 78 -2.24 5.27 19.71
C GLY A 78 -1.27 4.26 20.35
N LEU A 79 -0.41 3.62 19.56
CA LEU A 79 0.63 2.70 20.05
C LEU A 79 1.92 3.48 20.32
N GLU A 80 2.56 3.24 21.46
CA GLU A 80 3.78 3.97 21.87
C GLU A 80 5.04 3.43 21.18
N GLN A 81 5.18 2.11 21.11
CA GLN A 81 6.33 1.44 20.48
C GLN A 81 5.86 0.37 19.48
N PRO A 82 5.15 0.76 18.42
CA PRO A 82 4.56 -0.18 17.48
C PRO A 82 5.63 -0.94 16.71
N ALA A 83 5.37 -2.23 16.49
CA ALA A 83 6.13 -3.01 15.53
C ALA A 83 5.85 -2.53 14.09
N GLN A 84 6.81 -2.76 13.20
CA GLN A 84 6.55 -2.76 11.76
C GLN A 84 6.16 -4.17 11.35
N VAL A 85 5.07 -4.33 10.61
CA VAL A 85 4.53 -5.64 10.26
C VAL A 85 4.33 -5.72 8.76
N LEU A 86 4.99 -6.67 8.10
CA LEU A 86 4.75 -7.01 6.70
C LEU A 86 3.92 -8.30 6.64
N VAL A 87 2.74 -8.21 6.05
CA VAL A 87 1.92 -9.38 5.73
C VAL A 87 2.06 -9.64 4.25
N GLN A 88 2.58 -10.81 3.88
CA GLN A 88 2.46 -11.35 2.54
C GLN A 88 1.27 -12.30 2.52
N GLY A 89 0.42 -12.12 1.52
CA GLY A 89 -0.88 -12.77 1.51
C GLY A 89 -1.40 -13.01 0.11
N THR A 90 -2.43 -13.84 0.04
CA THR A 90 -3.19 -14.11 -1.18
C THR A 90 -4.47 -13.26 -1.16
N ALA A 91 -4.68 -12.48 -2.21
CA ALA A 91 -5.83 -11.60 -2.36
C ALA A 91 -7.00 -12.29 -3.05
N GLU A 92 -8.18 -12.23 -2.43
CA GLU A 92 -9.46 -12.49 -3.06
C GLU A 92 -10.21 -11.17 -3.28
N VAL A 93 -10.68 -10.92 -4.51
CA VAL A 93 -11.33 -9.66 -4.86
C VAL A 93 -12.83 -9.83 -4.92
N ASP A 94 -13.53 -9.18 -3.99
CA ASP A 94 -14.99 -9.11 -3.97
C ASP A 94 -15.49 -7.84 -4.64
N ASP A 95 -15.92 -8.05 -5.87
CA ASP A 95 -16.65 -7.08 -6.64
C ASP A 95 -18.00 -7.62 -7.13
N VAL A 96 -18.60 -8.59 -6.42
CA VAL A 96 -19.88 -9.20 -6.81
C VAL A 96 -21.05 -8.30 -6.41
N ASP A 97 -21.17 -7.99 -5.11
CA ASP A 97 -22.25 -7.16 -4.56
C ASP A 97 -21.71 -5.78 -4.12
N LEU A 98 -21.70 -4.85 -5.07
CA LEU A 98 -21.19 -3.51 -4.86
C LEU A 98 -22.06 -2.65 -3.94
N GLU A 99 -23.35 -2.95 -3.80
CA GLU A 99 -24.25 -2.22 -2.90
C GLU A 99 -24.00 -2.63 -1.46
N ARG A 100 -23.96 -3.95 -1.20
CA ARG A 100 -23.56 -4.50 0.10
C ARG A 100 -22.18 -4.00 0.52
N ASN A 101 -21.22 -3.95 -0.42
CA ASN A 101 -19.87 -3.47 -0.14
C ASN A 101 -19.84 -1.97 0.17
N ALA A 102 -20.67 -1.16 -0.48
CA ALA A 102 -20.81 0.26 -0.14
C ALA A 102 -21.36 0.44 1.28
N ASP A 103 -22.39 -0.31 1.66
CA ASP A 103 -22.98 -0.23 3.00
C ASP A 103 -22.02 -0.70 4.09
N ARG A 104 -21.29 -1.80 3.85
CA ARG A 104 -20.22 -2.29 4.73
C ARG A 104 -19.15 -1.21 4.92
N TYR A 105 -18.65 -0.65 3.83
CA TYR A 105 -17.64 0.41 3.86
C TYR A 105 -18.11 1.62 4.68
N PHE A 106 -19.36 2.04 4.56
CA PHE A 106 -19.87 3.16 5.37
C PHE A 106 -19.86 2.88 6.87
N ARG A 107 -20.15 1.64 7.30
CA ARG A 107 -20.10 1.28 8.71
C ARG A 107 -18.65 1.21 9.21
N GLU A 108 -17.84 0.39 8.55
CA GLU A 108 -16.46 0.13 8.98
C GLU A 108 -15.58 1.39 8.90
N SER A 109 -15.72 2.22 7.86
CA SER A 109 -14.96 3.49 7.78
C SER A 109 -15.39 4.49 8.84
N ALA A 110 -16.67 4.51 9.25
CA ALA A 110 -17.14 5.39 10.32
C ALA A 110 -16.66 4.93 11.70
N GLU A 111 -16.50 3.63 11.91
CA GLU A 111 -15.92 3.04 13.13
C GLU A 111 -14.40 3.27 13.19
N LYS A 112 -13.70 2.97 12.09
CA LYS A 112 -12.24 3.10 11.99
C LYS A 112 -11.78 4.56 12.00
N LEU A 113 -12.54 5.47 11.38
CA LEU A 113 -12.15 6.87 11.16
C LEU A 113 -13.25 7.84 11.64
N PRO A 114 -13.52 7.91 12.96
CA PRO A 114 -14.68 8.64 13.50
C PRO A 114 -14.64 10.14 13.20
N ALA A 115 -13.46 10.77 13.12
CA ALA A 115 -13.33 12.17 12.73
C ALA A 115 -13.82 12.45 11.30
N THR A 116 -13.75 11.45 10.42
CA THR A 116 -14.26 11.56 9.04
C THR A 116 -15.79 11.48 8.97
N LYS A 117 -16.46 11.03 10.04
CA LYS A 117 -17.92 10.91 10.10
C LYS A 117 -18.63 12.24 9.88
N LYS A 118 -18.11 13.30 10.51
CA LYS A 118 -18.63 14.68 10.37
C LYS A 118 -18.42 15.26 8.97
N MET A 119 -17.57 14.63 8.16
CA MET A 119 -17.23 15.04 6.80
C MET A 119 -18.00 14.26 5.74
N HIS A 120 -18.82 13.25 6.12
CA HIS A 120 -19.58 12.49 5.13
C HIS A 120 -20.66 13.34 4.49
N PRO A 121 -20.72 13.37 3.14
CA PRO A 121 -21.79 14.06 2.46
C PRO A 121 -23.16 13.42 2.81
N PRO A 122 -24.25 14.20 2.82
CA PRO A 122 -25.60 13.68 2.98
C PRO A 122 -25.95 12.67 1.86
N LYS A 123 -26.86 11.73 2.14
CA LYS A 123 -27.23 10.60 1.24
C LYS A 123 -27.39 10.96 -0.26
N PRO A 124 -28.10 12.03 -0.67
CA PRO A 124 -28.22 12.38 -2.09
C PRO A 124 -26.87 12.74 -2.74
N ILE A 125 -25.98 13.40 -2.00
CA ILE A 125 -24.63 13.74 -2.49
C ILE A 125 -23.75 12.49 -2.56
N ARG A 126 -23.92 11.51 -1.65
CA ARG A 126 -23.19 10.22 -1.71
C ARG A 126 -23.39 9.49 -3.03
N ARG A 127 -24.63 9.45 -3.55
CA ARG A 127 -24.95 8.84 -4.85
C ARG A 127 -24.19 9.52 -6.01
N MET A 128 -23.99 10.83 -5.94
CA MET A 128 -23.18 11.59 -6.89
C MET A 128 -21.68 11.22 -6.85
N PHE A 129 -21.21 10.70 -5.71
CA PHE A 129 -19.85 10.21 -5.49
C PHE A 129 -19.78 8.68 -5.46
N GLY A 130 -20.74 7.97 -6.07
CA GLY A 130 -20.73 6.50 -6.13
C GLY A 130 -19.44 5.92 -6.71
N TRP A 131 -18.76 6.60 -7.63
CA TRP A 131 -17.43 6.18 -8.12
C TRP A 131 -16.35 6.06 -7.03
N TYR A 132 -16.51 6.76 -5.91
CA TYR A 132 -15.61 6.74 -4.76
C TYR A 132 -16.15 5.85 -3.63
N TYR A 133 -17.43 6.01 -3.26
CA TYR A 133 -18.05 5.31 -2.13
C TYR A 133 -18.48 3.88 -2.46
N THR A 134 -18.73 3.56 -3.73
CA THR A 134 -18.86 2.17 -4.17
C THR A 134 -17.47 1.55 -4.15
N ARG A 135 -17.26 0.65 -3.21
CA ARG A 135 -15.98 -0.02 -2.95
C ARG A 135 -16.00 -1.44 -3.49
N ILE A 136 -14.85 -1.84 -4.02
CA ILE A 136 -14.46 -3.23 -4.23
C ILE A 136 -13.64 -3.61 -3.00
N TYR A 137 -13.99 -4.72 -2.36
CA TYR A 137 -13.20 -5.28 -1.26
C TYR A 137 -12.13 -6.20 -1.82
N VAL A 138 -11.00 -6.22 -1.13
CA VAL A 138 -9.94 -7.19 -1.35
C VAL A 138 -9.63 -7.82 -0.01
N TYR A 139 -9.91 -9.11 0.09
CA TYR A 139 -9.66 -9.93 1.28
C TYR A 139 -8.25 -10.49 1.17
N VAL A 140 -7.35 -10.06 2.05
CA VAL A 140 -5.97 -10.57 2.06
C VAL A 140 -5.87 -11.65 3.12
N ARG A 141 -5.74 -12.90 2.69
CA ARG A 141 -5.44 -14.04 3.58
C ARG A 141 -3.92 -14.06 3.82
N PRO A 142 -3.44 -13.92 5.06
CA PRO A 142 -2.01 -14.01 5.35
C PRO A 142 -1.45 -15.40 4.98
N GLU A 143 -0.28 -15.41 4.34
CA GLU A 143 0.55 -16.60 4.12
C GLU A 143 1.82 -16.53 4.97
N ARG A 144 2.45 -15.35 5.05
CA ARG A 144 3.66 -15.08 5.83
C ARG A 144 3.56 -13.70 6.50
N VAL A 145 3.90 -13.63 7.78
CA VAL A 145 3.90 -12.39 8.56
C VAL A 145 5.29 -12.15 9.12
N LEU A 146 5.90 -11.03 8.76
CA LEU A 146 7.20 -10.60 9.24
C LEU A 146 7.04 -9.42 10.20
N ILE A 147 7.68 -9.51 11.36
CA ILE A 147 7.51 -8.54 12.44
C ILE A 147 8.88 -7.99 12.86
N TRP A 148 9.08 -6.68 12.67
CA TRP A 148 10.20 -5.96 13.25
C TRP A 148 9.75 -5.27 14.53
N ARG A 149 10.19 -5.79 15.68
CA ARG A 149 9.90 -5.19 16.98
C ARG A 149 10.39 -3.75 17.02
N HIS A 150 9.58 -2.87 17.59
CA HIS A 150 9.84 -1.43 17.68
C HIS A 150 10.11 -0.75 16.30
N GLY A 151 9.78 -1.42 15.20
CA GLY A 151 10.01 -0.93 13.84
C GLY A 151 11.47 -0.97 13.38
N ASP A 152 12.37 -1.65 14.09
CA ASP A 152 13.80 -1.68 13.73
C ASP A 152 14.09 -2.63 12.56
N VAL A 153 14.09 -2.08 11.34
CA VAL A 153 14.45 -2.80 10.11
C VAL A 153 15.95 -3.16 10.02
N GLY A 154 16.78 -2.69 10.97
CA GLY A 154 18.16 -3.12 11.10
C GLY A 154 18.32 -4.49 11.78
N ALA A 155 17.28 -4.96 12.48
CA ALA A 155 17.20 -6.30 13.03
C ALA A 155 16.52 -7.27 12.05
N GLU A 156 16.79 -8.56 12.22
CA GLU A 156 16.08 -9.60 11.48
C GLU A 156 14.62 -9.70 11.99
N PRO A 157 13.62 -9.77 11.10
CA PRO A 157 12.23 -9.88 11.52
C PRO A 157 11.93 -11.26 12.09
N GLU A 158 11.00 -11.31 13.04
CA GLU A 158 10.36 -12.56 13.40
C GLU A 158 9.36 -12.96 12.32
N VAL A 159 9.43 -14.21 11.84
CA VAL A 159 8.55 -14.72 10.79
C VAL A 159 7.53 -15.69 11.38
N HIS A 160 6.25 -15.46 11.07
CA HIS A 160 5.09 -16.18 11.60
C HIS A 160 4.13 -16.64 10.46
N ASP A 161 3.30 -17.64 10.77
CA ASP A 161 2.24 -18.27 9.93
C ASP A 161 2.65 -19.43 8.98
N ALA A 162 1.65 -19.97 8.26
CA ALA A 162 1.30 -21.38 8.07
C ALA A 162 2.26 -22.36 7.36
N HIS A 163 3.46 -21.94 6.97
CA HIS A 163 4.46 -22.81 6.31
C HIS A 163 5.87 -22.60 6.89
N MET A 164 6.02 -22.63 8.22
CA MET A 164 7.33 -22.51 8.89
C MET A 164 8.42 -23.46 8.34
N GLU A 165 8.05 -24.61 7.77
CA GLU A 165 9.00 -25.57 7.18
C GLU A 165 9.49 -25.17 5.77
N GLU A 166 8.69 -24.46 4.97
CA GLU A 166 9.12 -23.91 3.65
C GLU A 166 10.01 -22.67 3.82
N VAL A 167 9.82 -21.89 4.90
CA VAL A 167 10.55 -20.63 5.12
C VAL A 167 11.92 -20.84 5.77
N ARG A 168 12.15 -21.91 6.54
CA ARG A 168 13.42 -22.16 7.25
C ARG A 168 14.59 -22.58 6.35
N SER A 169 14.33 -23.02 5.11
CA SER A 169 15.38 -23.49 4.22
C SER A 169 16.19 -22.35 3.59
N GLY A 170 15.67 -21.11 3.56
CA GLY A 170 16.26 -20.05 2.73
C GLY A 170 16.28 -20.40 1.23
N HIS A 171 15.63 -21.51 0.85
CA HIS A 171 15.46 -22.00 -0.49
C HIS A 171 13.98 -21.80 -0.84
N SER A 172 13.69 -20.89 -1.76
CA SER A 172 12.50 -21.08 -2.58
C SER A 172 12.68 -22.44 -3.27
N GLU A 173 11.93 -23.47 -2.87
CA GLU A 173 11.91 -24.75 -3.60
C GLU A 173 11.39 -24.53 -5.03
N GLU A 174 10.61 -23.47 -5.22
CA GLU A 174 10.19 -22.99 -6.52
C GLU A 174 11.31 -22.19 -7.18
N PRO A 175 11.57 -22.42 -8.49
CA PRO A 175 12.55 -21.65 -9.24
C PRO A 175 12.22 -20.15 -9.14
N PRO A 176 13.24 -19.26 -9.08
CA PRO A 176 13.00 -17.82 -9.00
C PRO A 176 12.06 -17.35 -10.09
N GLU A 177 11.01 -16.62 -9.73
CA GLU A 177 10.10 -16.08 -10.73
C GLU A 177 10.79 -15.00 -11.57
N GLU A 178 10.48 -14.96 -12.87
CA GLU A 178 10.94 -13.87 -13.73
C GLU A 178 10.22 -12.57 -13.36
N HIS A 179 10.89 -11.69 -12.61
CA HIS A 179 10.35 -10.38 -12.20
C HIS A 179 10.37 -9.33 -13.31
N GLY A 180 10.67 -9.75 -14.55
CA GLY A 180 10.81 -8.93 -15.73
C GLY A 180 12.02 -8.00 -15.71
N ASP A 181 12.43 -7.55 -16.89
CA ASP A 181 13.54 -6.61 -17.02
C ASP A 181 13.28 -5.30 -16.28
N PRO A 182 14.34 -4.60 -15.80
CA PRO A 182 14.23 -3.24 -15.30
C PRO A 182 13.39 -2.35 -16.21
N ALA A 183 12.65 -1.41 -15.63
CA ALA A 183 11.86 -0.47 -16.41
C ALA A 183 12.77 0.36 -17.34
N PRO A 184 12.54 0.33 -18.67
CA PRO A 184 13.38 1.05 -19.62
C PRO A 184 13.08 2.55 -19.58
N GLY A 185 14.00 3.35 -20.14
CA GLY A 185 13.84 4.79 -20.31
C GLY A 185 14.72 5.62 -19.39
N ALA A 186 14.84 6.92 -19.67
CA ALA A 186 15.64 7.85 -18.88
C ALA A 186 15.05 8.07 -17.48
N THR A 187 15.87 8.62 -16.58
CA THR A 187 15.43 9.03 -15.25
C THR A 187 14.35 10.10 -15.36
N ALA A 188 13.20 9.88 -14.71
CA ALA A 188 12.09 10.83 -14.66
C ALA A 188 12.03 11.46 -13.27
N TRP A 189 12.50 12.71 -13.16
CA TRP A 189 12.54 13.47 -11.92
C TRP A 189 11.44 14.52 -11.89
N ASP A 190 10.81 14.70 -10.73
CA ASP A 190 9.73 15.65 -10.47
C ASP A 190 10.09 16.44 -9.21
N GLU A 191 9.74 17.73 -9.14
CA GLU A 191 10.10 18.61 -8.02
C GLU A 191 9.61 18.09 -6.66
N ARG A 192 8.56 17.27 -6.62
CA ARG A 192 8.11 16.62 -5.38
C ARG A 192 9.12 15.62 -4.84
N MET A 193 9.97 15.06 -5.69
CA MET A 193 11.08 14.19 -5.28
C MET A 193 12.19 14.99 -4.58
N ASP A 194 12.38 16.27 -4.92
CA ASP A 194 13.37 17.12 -4.25
C ASP A 194 13.03 17.37 -2.78
N ALA A 195 11.75 17.23 -2.40
CA ALA A 195 11.27 17.35 -1.04
C ALA A 195 11.42 16.05 -0.22
N LEU A 196 11.70 14.91 -0.86
CA LEU A 196 12.07 13.68 -0.16
C LEU A 196 13.40 13.89 0.59
N GLY A 197 13.58 13.23 1.73
CA GLY A 197 14.71 13.45 2.64
C GLY A 197 14.58 14.71 3.51
N ARG A 198 13.87 15.75 3.05
CA ARG A 198 13.54 16.94 3.88
C ARG A 198 12.22 16.80 4.61
N ASP A 199 11.16 16.49 3.88
CA ASP A 199 9.79 16.41 4.43
C ASP A 199 9.43 14.99 4.90
N ASN A 200 10.18 13.99 4.42
CA ASN A 200 10.03 12.57 4.71
C ASN A 200 11.43 11.94 4.68
N ASP A 201 11.95 11.59 5.84
CA ASP A 201 13.22 10.90 6.03
C ASP A 201 13.10 9.38 5.77
N THR A 202 11.88 8.85 5.67
CA THR A 202 11.58 7.45 5.38
C THR A 202 10.54 7.30 4.27
N ALA A 203 10.55 6.15 3.60
CA ALA A 203 9.54 5.78 2.62
C ALA A 203 9.30 4.27 2.60
N ALA A 204 8.10 3.84 2.23
CA ALA A 204 7.81 2.43 1.97
C ALA A 204 8.38 2.04 0.61
N VAL A 205 9.36 1.14 0.62
CA VAL A 205 10.03 0.63 -0.57
C VAL A 205 9.56 -0.80 -0.81
N SER A 206 9.06 -1.08 -2.00
CA SER A 206 8.56 -2.40 -2.37
C SER A 206 9.20 -2.94 -3.65
N TRP A 207 9.50 -4.23 -3.65
CA TRP A 207 10.11 -4.99 -4.73
C TRP A 207 9.50 -6.40 -4.76
N LEU A 208 9.77 -7.20 -5.79
CA LEU A 208 9.35 -8.61 -5.79
C LEU A 208 10.43 -9.46 -5.11
N GLY A 209 10.00 -10.27 -4.14
CA GLY A 209 10.81 -11.35 -3.59
C GLY A 209 10.98 -12.47 -4.63
N PRO A 210 11.97 -13.34 -4.44
CA PRO A 210 12.29 -14.42 -5.38
C PRO A 210 11.12 -15.40 -5.62
N ASP A 211 10.22 -15.50 -4.65
CA ASP A 211 8.99 -16.30 -4.63
C ASP A 211 7.79 -15.60 -5.29
N GLY A 212 8.01 -14.46 -5.95
CA GLY A 212 6.95 -13.67 -6.59
C GLY A 212 6.09 -12.85 -5.63
N PHE A 213 6.22 -13.03 -4.32
CA PHE A 213 5.49 -12.21 -3.35
C PHE A 213 6.11 -10.81 -3.25
N PRO A 214 5.29 -9.75 -3.24
CA PRO A 214 5.82 -8.41 -3.02
C PRO A 214 6.39 -8.27 -1.60
N LEU A 215 7.67 -7.91 -1.51
CA LEU A 215 8.30 -7.44 -0.29
C LEU A 215 8.08 -5.94 -0.16
N SER A 216 7.93 -5.46 1.08
CA SER A 216 7.81 -4.03 1.36
C SER A 216 8.33 -3.71 2.75
N THR A 217 9.15 -2.69 2.88
CA THR A 217 9.61 -2.16 4.17
C THR A 217 9.71 -0.65 4.14
N ARG A 218 9.52 -0.01 5.29
CA ARG A 218 9.76 1.42 5.44
C ARG A 218 11.24 1.63 5.77
N LEU A 219 11.95 2.25 4.84
CA LEU A 219 13.39 2.45 4.91
C LEU A 219 13.70 3.95 5.00
N PRO A 220 14.77 4.32 5.72
CA PRO A 220 15.30 5.68 5.66
C PRO A 220 15.86 5.96 4.27
N ILE A 221 15.61 7.17 3.78
CA ILE A 221 15.97 7.62 2.45
C ILE A 221 16.72 8.94 2.49
N GLU A 222 17.65 9.08 1.56
CA GLU A 222 18.31 10.34 1.25
C GLU A 222 18.10 10.69 -0.22
N VAL A 223 17.97 11.97 -0.49
CA VAL A 223 17.87 12.47 -1.86
C VAL A 223 19.05 13.35 -2.16
N ASP A 224 19.66 13.11 -3.31
CA ASP A 224 20.67 13.96 -3.91
C ASP A 224 20.04 14.68 -5.11
N PRO A 225 19.65 15.96 -4.97
CA PRO A 225 19.02 16.73 -6.04
C PRO A 225 19.95 16.95 -7.24
N ALA A 226 21.27 16.95 -7.03
CA ALA A 226 22.23 17.19 -8.11
C ALA A 226 22.35 15.97 -9.02
N THR A 227 22.35 14.77 -8.45
CA THR A 227 22.41 13.51 -9.20
C THR A 227 21.03 12.95 -9.55
N ARG A 228 19.95 13.50 -8.98
CA ARG A 228 18.57 13.02 -9.15
C ARG A 228 18.44 11.55 -8.76
N GLU A 229 19.01 11.23 -7.60
CA GLU A 229 19.01 9.89 -7.03
C GLU A 229 18.27 9.87 -5.69
N ILE A 230 17.56 8.77 -5.43
CA ILE A 230 16.98 8.47 -4.12
C ILE A 230 17.72 7.26 -3.56
N ARG A 231 18.46 7.44 -2.46
CA ARG A 231 19.29 6.41 -1.84
C ARG A 231 18.61 5.83 -0.62
N LEU A 232 18.78 4.52 -0.43
CA LEU A 232 18.38 3.84 0.80
C LEU A 232 19.58 3.89 1.75
N THR A 233 19.42 4.55 2.89
CA THR A 233 20.53 4.72 3.85
C THR A 233 20.67 3.54 4.81
N ARG A 234 19.72 2.60 4.78
CA ARG A 234 19.74 1.35 5.53
C ARG A 234 19.17 0.22 4.67
N GLU A 235 19.81 -0.94 4.73
CA GLU A 235 19.29 -2.17 4.16
C GLU A 235 18.40 -2.89 5.20
N PRO A 236 17.26 -3.47 4.79
CA PRO A 236 16.43 -4.26 5.69
C PRO A 236 17.10 -5.60 5.97
N THR A 237 17.59 -5.80 7.19
CA THR A 237 18.21 -7.06 7.60
C THR A 237 17.21 -8.21 7.47
N GLY A 238 17.66 -9.34 6.92
CA GLY A 238 16.83 -10.52 6.73
C GLY A 238 15.93 -10.48 5.48
N LEU A 239 15.94 -9.39 4.70
CA LEU A 239 15.20 -9.32 3.44
C LEU A 239 16.13 -9.09 2.23
N PRO A 240 16.04 -9.92 1.17
CA PRO A 240 16.90 -9.78 0.01
C PRO A 240 16.43 -8.62 -0.86
N LEU A 241 17.14 -7.48 -0.82
CA LEU A 241 17.01 -6.46 -1.86
C LEU A 241 17.56 -7.00 -3.18
N THR A 242 16.76 -6.91 -4.24
CA THR A 242 17.13 -7.39 -5.58
C THR A 242 17.12 -6.23 -6.58
N PRO A 243 18.07 -6.16 -7.53
CA PRO A 243 18.00 -5.19 -8.61
C PRO A 243 16.79 -5.48 -9.48
N GLY A 244 16.08 -4.43 -9.89
CA GLY A 244 14.88 -4.60 -10.71
C GLY A 244 13.78 -3.61 -10.39
N ARG A 245 12.58 -3.87 -10.89
CA ARG A 245 11.43 -2.96 -10.75
C ARG A 245 11.03 -2.80 -9.29
N SER A 246 10.82 -1.57 -8.88
CA SER A 246 10.46 -1.25 -7.50
C SER A 246 9.54 -0.03 -7.42
N CYS A 247 8.90 0.13 -6.27
CA CYS A 247 8.03 1.24 -5.97
C CYS A 247 8.41 1.83 -4.63
N LEU A 248 8.71 3.12 -4.60
CA LEU A 248 8.83 3.90 -3.37
C LEU A 248 7.54 4.68 -3.20
N ALA A 249 6.83 4.46 -2.10
CA ALA A 249 5.62 5.17 -1.75
C ALA A 249 5.87 6.05 -0.52
N VAL A 250 5.46 7.31 -0.64
CA VAL A 250 5.45 8.26 0.48
C VAL A 250 4.03 8.65 0.73
N HIS A 251 3.66 8.65 2.01
CA HIS A 251 2.39 9.15 2.46
C HIS A 251 2.53 9.80 3.83
N ARG A 252 1.65 10.77 4.09
CA ARG A 252 1.47 11.42 5.39
C ARG A 252 -0.01 11.70 5.57
N HIS A 253 -0.46 11.66 6.81
CA HIS A 253 -1.83 12.00 7.16
C HIS A 253 -1.93 12.57 8.57
N ALA A 254 -3.05 13.22 8.88
CA ALA A 254 -3.36 13.56 10.27
C ALA A 254 -3.56 12.28 11.11
N PRO A 255 -3.30 12.31 12.43
CA PRO A 255 -3.65 11.22 13.33
C PRO A 255 -5.14 10.81 13.27
N ASP A 256 -6.02 11.76 12.98
CA ASP A 256 -7.46 11.54 12.83
C ASP A 256 -7.91 11.36 11.37
N PHE A 257 -6.95 11.26 10.44
CA PHE A 257 -7.14 11.08 9.00
C PHE A 257 -7.97 12.18 8.31
N THR A 258 -8.03 13.38 8.89
CA THR A 258 -8.74 14.53 8.29
C THR A 258 -8.06 15.09 7.05
N TRP A 259 -6.75 14.87 6.88
CA TRP A 259 -6.01 15.14 5.65
C TRP A 259 -5.05 14.00 5.33
N GLN A 260 -4.71 13.85 4.06
CA GLN A 260 -3.66 12.94 3.61
C GLN A 260 -2.96 13.49 2.36
N ARG A 261 -1.67 13.23 2.23
CA ARG A 261 -0.89 13.44 1.01
C ARG A 261 -0.12 12.17 0.71
N ASN A 262 -0.08 11.78 -0.57
CA ASN A 262 0.70 10.63 -0.98
C ASN A 262 1.10 10.73 -2.44
N PHE A 263 2.23 10.12 -2.75
CA PHE A 263 2.65 9.84 -4.12
C PHE A 263 3.56 8.61 -4.10
N GLN A 264 3.77 8.05 -5.29
CA GLN A 264 4.71 6.95 -5.47
C GLN A 264 5.65 7.26 -6.62
N VAL A 265 6.89 6.82 -6.45
CA VAL A 265 7.94 6.82 -7.45
C VAL A 265 8.14 5.37 -7.89
N ARG A 266 7.80 5.07 -9.14
CA ARG A 266 8.11 3.78 -9.75
C ARG A 266 9.44 3.89 -10.45
N GLY A 267 10.31 2.94 -10.20
CA GLY A 267 11.68 2.97 -10.68
C GLY A 267 12.31 1.60 -10.68
N ASN A 268 13.64 1.62 -10.73
CA ASN A 268 14.45 0.42 -10.57
C ASN A 268 15.27 0.54 -9.29
N LEU A 269 15.26 -0.49 -8.45
CA LEU A 269 16.31 -0.68 -7.46
C LEU A 269 17.59 -1.08 -8.19
N GLU A 270 18.65 -0.38 -7.87
CA GLU A 270 19.99 -0.55 -8.43
C GLU A 270 21.00 -0.51 -7.27
N ARG A 271 22.09 -1.27 -7.39
CA ARG A 271 23.18 -1.27 -6.41
C ARG A 271 24.43 -0.69 -7.03
N ASP A 272 25.05 0.26 -6.35
CA ASP A 272 26.34 0.83 -6.72
C ASP A 272 27.34 0.76 -5.55
N ALA A 273 28.53 1.35 -5.72
CA ALA A 273 29.57 1.34 -4.69
C ALA A 273 29.16 2.02 -3.37
N ARG A 274 28.11 2.86 -3.37
CA ARG A 274 27.59 3.56 -2.19
C ARG A 274 26.35 2.87 -1.60
N GLY A 275 25.95 1.70 -2.12
CA GLY A 275 24.80 0.92 -1.64
C GLY A 275 23.61 0.97 -2.60
N TRP A 276 22.40 0.85 -2.05
CA TRP A 276 21.17 0.77 -2.83
C TRP A 276 20.58 2.13 -3.16
N LYS A 277 20.08 2.24 -4.39
CA LYS A 277 19.35 3.42 -4.85
C LYS A 277 18.14 3.02 -5.67
N LEU A 278 17.16 3.92 -5.69
CA LEU A 278 16.05 3.90 -6.61
C LEU A 278 16.34 4.87 -7.76
N ALA A 279 16.40 4.37 -8.98
CA ALA A 279 16.42 5.18 -10.20
C ALA A 279 14.98 5.47 -10.66
N PRO A 280 14.48 6.71 -10.54
CA PRO A 280 13.08 7.02 -10.84
C PRO A 280 12.76 6.91 -12.34
N ARG A 281 11.67 6.24 -12.68
CA ARG A 281 11.17 6.13 -14.07
C ARG A 281 9.81 6.78 -14.26
N LYS A 282 9.04 6.93 -13.17
CA LYS A 282 7.73 7.57 -13.20
C LYS A 282 7.25 7.99 -11.82
N LEU A 283 6.83 9.24 -11.67
CA LEU A 283 6.00 9.66 -10.54
C LEU A 283 4.52 9.41 -10.83
N VAL A 284 3.82 8.83 -9.87
CA VAL A 284 2.36 8.71 -9.89
C VAL A 284 1.79 9.37 -8.65
N GLY A 285 1.04 10.46 -8.85
CA GLY A 285 0.40 11.19 -7.75
C GLY A 285 -0.72 10.38 -7.11
N GLY A 286 -0.82 10.51 -5.79
CA GLY A 286 -1.87 9.90 -4.97
C GLY A 286 -3.20 10.64 -5.00
N ILE A 287 -4.18 10.13 -4.24
CA ILE A 287 -5.38 10.90 -3.89
C ILE A 287 -5.03 11.75 -2.67
N GLU A 288 -4.94 13.05 -2.88
CA GLU A 288 -4.70 14.02 -1.81
C GLU A 288 -6.05 14.44 -1.19
N LEU A 289 -6.14 14.37 0.14
CA LEU A 289 -7.18 15.05 0.91
C LEU A 289 -6.50 16.29 1.51
N PRO A 290 -6.62 17.46 0.87
CA PRO A 290 -5.95 18.66 1.35
C PRO A 290 -6.53 19.14 2.69
N GLU A 291 -5.72 19.94 3.36
CA GLU A 291 -6.09 20.63 4.61
C GLU A 291 -7.19 21.66 4.31
N GLY A 292 -8.33 21.53 5.00
CA GLY A 292 -9.48 22.43 4.86
C GLY A 292 -10.52 22.04 3.80
N VAL A 293 -11.76 22.50 4.00
CA VAL A 293 -12.94 22.12 3.20
C VAL A 293 -12.86 22.62 1.76
N ALA A 294 -12.40 23.86 1.54
CA ALA A 294 -12.38 24.50 0.22
C ALA A 294 -11.35 23.89 -0.75
N GLY A 295 -10.15 23.56 -0.26
CA GLY A 295 -9.11 22.89 -1.06
C GLY A 295 -9.55 21.49 -1.51
N ARG A 296 -10.32 20.80 -0.66
CA ARG A 296 -10.76 19.42 -0.88
C ARG A 296 -11.71 19.29 -2.05
N TYR A 297 -12.59 20.27 -2.29
CA TYR A 297 -13.46 20.22 -3.47
C TYR A 297 -12.69 20.44 -4.77
N LYS A 298 -11.71 21.35 -4.82
CA LYS A 298 -11.01 21.72 -6.05
C LYS A 298 -10.10 20.60 -6.59
N SER A 299 -9.30 19.95 -5.74
CA SER A 299 -8.43 18.84 -6.14
C SER A 299 -9.22 17.57 -6.49
N PHE A 300 -10.34 17.34 -5.80
CA PHE A 300 -11.21 16.18 -6.02
C PHE A 300 -12.02 16.32 -7.32
N LEU A 301 -12.50 17.53 -7.66
CA LEU A 301 -13.31 17.80 -8.85
C LEU A 301 -12.54 17.59 -10.18
N SER A 302 -11.27 18.00 -10.27
CA SER A 302 -10.48 17.87 -11.50
C SER A 302 -10.23 16.40 -11.90
N ARG A 303 -10.14 15.49 -10.93
CA ARG A 303 -9.99 14.05 -11.16
C ARG A 303 -11.33 13.28 -11.20
N THR A 304 -12.44 13.93 -10.86
CA THR A 304 -13.76 13.28 -10.75
C THR A 304 -14.30 12.77 -12.09
N ILE A 305 -14.11 13.52 -13.19
CA ILE A 305 -14.72 13.16 -14.49
C ILE A 305 -14.19 11.84 -15.05
N PRO A 306 -12.86 11.60 -15.16
CA PRO A 306 -12.33 10.32 -15.62
C PRO A 306 -12.77 9.14 -14.75
N TYR A 307 -12.75 9.29 -13.42
CA TYR A 307 -13.16 8.23 -12.50
C TYR A 307 -14.65 7.91 -12.61
N ARG A 308 -15.52 8.93 -12.73
CA ARG A 308 -16.95 8.73 -12.98
C ARG A 308 -17.20 8.00 -14.30
N ARG A 309 -16.51 8.37 -15.38
CA ARG A 309 -16.64 7.70 -16.69
C ARG A 309 -16.25 6.22 -16.59
N ARG A 310 -15.13 5.93 -15.91
CA ARG A 310 -14.66 4.55 -15.69
C ARG A 310 -15.64 3.74 -14.84
N ALA A 311 -16.14 4.29 -13.73
CA ALA A 311 -17.12 3.63 -12.88
C ALA A 311 -18.42 3.31 -13.65
N LYS A 312 -18.96 4.28 -14.40
CA LYS A 312 -20.15 4.07 -15.24
C LYS A 312 -19.94 2.96 -16.29
N ARG A 313 -18.76 2.93 -16.92
CA ARG A 313 -18.44 1.89 -17.90
C ARG A 313 -18.46 0.50 -17.26
N ARG A 314 -17.87 0.34 -16.07
CA ARG A 314 -17.87 -0.93 -15.34
C ARG A 314 -19.26 -1.41 -14.96
N LEU A 315 -20.10 -0.52 -14.44
CA LEU A 315 -21.48 -0.88 -14.13
C LEU A 315 -22.23 -1.35 -15.38
N ARG A 316 -21.97 -0.76 -16.55
CA ARG A 316 -22.56 -1.20 -17.83
C ARG A 316 -22.01 -2.54 -18.31
N GLU A 317 -20.70 -2.77 -18.19
CA GLU A 317 -20.05 -4.04 -18.55
C GLU A 317 -20.60 -5.20 -17.71
N ARG A 318 -21.05 -4.94 -16.47
CA ARG A 318 -21.61 -5.93 -15.56
C ARG A 318 -23.12 -6.15 -15.66
N ALA A 319 -23.84 -5.19 -16.23
CA ALA A 319 -25.28 -5.32 -16.47
C ALA A 319 -25.61 -6.08 -17.77
N ARG A 320 -24.57 -6.58 -18.45
CA ARG A 320 -24.64 -7.42 -19.66
C ARG A 320 -24.29 -8.85 -19.28
#